data_AF-A0A554QV24-F1
#
_entry.id   AF-A0A554QV24-F1
#
_cell.length_a   1.000
_cell.length_b   1.000
_cell.length_c   1.000
_cell.angle_alpha   90.00
_cell.angle_beta   90.00
_cell.angle_gamma   90.00
#
_symmetry.space_group_name_H-M   'P 1'
#
loop_
_entity.id
_entity.type
_entity.pdbx_description
1 polymer ?
#
loop_
_entity_poly.entity_id
_entity_poly.type
_entity_poly.pdbx_seq_one_letter_code
_entity_poly.pdbx_strand_id
1 'polypeptide(L)'
;MELLLLTSDPNPDAVLPALALLAHSVRPAPTEVSSLLEASSADIALVDARTDLAAARGLCRLLGSTGSAVPVVAVLTEGGLVAVNADWGLDDILLPGTGPAEVDARLRLLLARSGGVASPEASGKITLGELVIDEGTYTARLRGRPLDLTYKEFELLKYLAQHAGRVFTRAQLLQEVWGYDFFGGTRTVDVHVRRLRAKLGTEYESLIGTVRNVGYKAVRPTRSKNGTAAPIRFEDDDVDYEAADGSVL
;
A
#
# COMPACT_ATOMS: atom_id res chain seq x y z
N MET A 1 12.07 9.32 -3.97
CA MET A 1 11.49 7.99 -4.27
C MET A 1 12.64 7.00 -4.31
N GLU A 2 12.43 5.78 -3.84
CA GLU A 2 13.40 4.68 -3.95
C GLU A 2 13.20 3.96 -5.29
N LEU A 3 14.18 4.06 -6.18
CA LEU A 3 14.13 3.48 -7.52
C LEU A 3 15.14 2.33 -7.58
N LEU A 4 14.69 1.14 -7.97
CA LEU A 4 15.60 0.04 -8.31
C LEU A 4 15.91 0.11 -9.80
N LEU A 5 17.18 0.22 -10.17
CA LEU A 5 17.62 0.21 -11.58
C LEU A 5 18.31 -1.11 -11.90
N LEU A 6 17.64 -1.99 -12.63
CA LEU A 6 18.19 -3.23 -13.15
C LEU A 6 18.95 -2.94 -14.45
N THR A 7 20.28 -2.94 -14.38
CA THR A 7 21.14 -2.65 -15.55
C THR A 7 22.42 -3.48 -15.53
N SER A 8 22.92 -3.79 -16.72
CA SER A 8 24.27 -4.33 -16.94
C SER A 8 25.27 -3.24 -17.34
N ASP A 9 24.85 -1.98 -17.45
CA ASP A 9 25.73 -0.86 -17.77
C ASP A 9 26.63 -0.55 -16.56
N PRO A 10 27.97 -0.52 -16.73
CA PRO A 10 28.89 -0.16 -15.64
C PRO A 10 28.71 1.29 -15.17
N ASN A 11 28.02 2.13 -15.94
CA ASN A 11 27.61 3.47 -15.57
C ASN A 11 26.08 3.59 -15.54
N PRO A 12 25.42 3.31 -14.40
CA PRO A 12 23.97 3.37 -14.26
C PRO A 12 23.36 4.73 -14.61
N ASP A 13 24.09 5.83 -14.40
CA ASP A 13 23.63 7.18 -14.73
C ASP A 13 23.47 7.38 -16.25
N ALA A 14 24.20 6.60 -17.07
CA ALA A 14 24.06 6.65 -18.53
C ALA A 14 22.73 6.04 -19.02
N VAL A 15 22.06 5.22 -18.21
CA VAL A 15 20.80 4.57 -18.58
C VAL A 15 19.69 5.60 -18.74
N LEU A 16 19.54 6.46 -17.73
CA LEU A 16 18.56 7.55 -17.72
C LEU A 16 19.17 8.78 -17.02
N PRO A 17 20.00 9.57 -17.73
CA PRO A 17 20.79 10.68 -17.15
C PRO A 17 19.97 11.72 -16.39
N ALA A 18 18.70 11.87 -16.75
CA ALA A 18 17.77 12.76 -16.08
C ALA A 18 17.59 12.47 -14.58
N LEU A 19 17.79 11.22 -14.13
CA LEU A 19 17.67 10.85 -12.72
C LEU A 19 18.71 11.53 -11.82
N ALA A 20 19.92 11.77 -12.34
CA ALA A 20 20.98 12.46 -11.60
C ALA A 20 20.63 13.92 -11.25
N LEU A 21 19.63 14.49 -11.93
CA LEU A 21 19.13 15.86 -11.71
C LEU A 21 17.91 15.90 -10.78
N LEU A 22 17.44 14.76 -10.29
CA LEU A 22 16.22 14.63 -9.50
C LEU A 22 16.54 14.13 -8.08
N ALA A 23 15.67 14.46 -7.12
CA ALA A 23 15.80 14.04 -5.72
C ALA A 23 15.28 12.61 -5.48
N HIS A 24 15.71 11.65 -6.32
CA HIS A 24 15.37 10.24 -6.18
C HIS A 24 16.60 9.44 -5.72
N SER A 25 16.38 8.45 -4.88
CA SER A 25 17.39 7.48 -4.48
C SER A 25 17.38 6.38 -5.54
N VAL A 26 18.47 6.23 -6.29
CA VAL A 26 18.60 5.20 -7.34
C VAL A 26 19.55 4.14 -6.84
N ARG A 27 19.04 2.91 -6.72
CA ARG A 27 19.81 1.75 -6.32
C ARG A 27 20.03 0.86 -7.55
N PRO A 28 21.24 0.81 -8.12
CA PRO A 28 21.53 -0.08 -9.24
C PRO A 28 21.66 -1.53 -8.76
N ALA A 29 21.21 -2.46 -9.60
CA ALA A 29 21.36 -3.90 -9.41
C ALA A 29 21.53 -4.58 -10.78
N PRO A 30 22.19 -5.75 -10.86
CA PRO A 30 22.38 -6.45 -12.12
C PRO A 30 21.06 -6.95 -12.71
N THR A 31 21.02 -7.17 -14.02
CA THR A 31 19.86 -7.75 -14.72
C THR A 31 19.78 -9.27 -14.51
N GLU A 32 19.65 -9.68 -13.25
CA GLU A 32 19.56 -11.08 -12.83
C GLU A 32 18.26 -11.36 -12.06
N VAL A 33 17.83 -12.62 -12.07
CA VAL A 33 16.58 -13.03 -11.38
C VAL A 33 16.68 -12.86 -9.86
N SER A 34 17.89 -13.00 -9.29
CA SER A 34 18.17 -12.78 -7.86
C SER A 34 17.85 -11.36 -7.42
N SER A 35 18.17 -10.36 -8.25
CA SER A 35 17.93 -8.94 -7.98
C SER A 35 16.45 -8.56 -7.94
N LEU A 36 15.56 -9.42 -8.46
CA LEU A 36 14.11 -9.19 -8.39
C LEU A 36 13.59 -9.18 -6.94
N LEU A 37 14.26 -9.87 -6.02
CA LEU A 37 13.90 -9.88 -4.60
C LEU A 37 13.99 -8.48 -3.97
N GLU A 38 14.90 -7.66 -4.49
CA GLU A 38 15.16 -6.30 -4.03
C GLU A 38 14.05 -5.32 -4.44
N ALA A 39 13.25 -5.69 -5.46
CA ALA A 39 12.19 -4.86 -6.01
C ALA A 39 11.03 -4.66 -5.01
N SER A 40 10.90 -5.55 -4.02
CA SER A 40 9.90 -5.43 -2.93
C SER A 40 10.11 -4.21 -2.03
N SER A 41 11.31 -3.63 -2.03
CA SER A 41 11.68 -2.47 -1.22
C SER A 41 11.72 -1.15 -2.01
N ALA A 42 11.46 -1.20 -3.31
CA ALA A 42 11.50 -0.04 -4.19
C ALA A 42 10.09 0.50 -4.46
N ASP A 43 10.00 1.80 -4.69
CA ASP A 43 8.77 2.45 -5.16
C ASP A 43 8.52 2.11 -6.64
N ILE A 44 9.57 2.02 -7.47
CA ILE A 44 9.51 1.70 -8.90
C ILE A 44 10.73 0.86 -9.30
N ALA A 45 10.52 -0.14 -10.16
CA ALA A 45 11.58 -0.89 -10.82
C ALA A 45 11.80 -0.38 -12.24
N LEU A 46 13.00 0.15 -12.51
CA LEU A 46 13.48 0.53 -13.83
C LEU A 46 14.29 -0.63 -14.42
N VAL A 47 13.97 -1.07 -15.63
CA VAL A 47 14.70 -2.12 -16.35
C VAL A 47 15.42 -1.53 -17.54
N ASP A 48 16.75 -1.60 -17.57
CA ASP A 48 17.54 -1.22 -18.74
C ASP A 48 17.35 -2.26 -19.85
N ALA A 49 16.66 -1.84 -20.91
CA ALA A 49 16.35 -2.63 -22.08
C ALA A 49 17.08 -2.12 -23.34
N ARG A 50 18.09 -1.26 -23.18
CA ARG A 50 18.77 -0.60 -24.30
C ARG A 50 19.67 -1.54 -25.10
N THR A 51 20.22 -2.58 -24.46
CA THR A 51 21.23 -3.47 -25.06
C THR A 51 20.70 -4.89 -25.32
N ASP A 52 19.81 -5.41 -24.47
CA ASP A 52 19.21 -6.74 -24.61
C ASP A 52 17.70 -6.72 -24.30
N LEU A 53 16.90 -6.57 -25.36
CA LEU A 53 15.44 -6.54 -25.27
C LEU A 53 14.85 -7.89 -24.81
N ALA A 54 15.48 -9.02 -25.17
CA ALA A 54 14.96 -10.34 -24.88
C ALA A 54 15.12 -10.66 -23.38
N ALA A 55 16.30 -10.39 -22.83
CA ALA A 55 16.56 -10.52 -21.40
C ALA A 55 15.68 -9.55 -20.59
N ALA A 56 15.64 -8.28 -20.98
CA ALA A 56 14.84 -7.26 -20.29
C ALA A 56 13.34 -7.63 -20.27
N ARG A 57 12.77 -8.12 -21.38
CA ARG A 57 11.39 -8.62 -21.42
C ARG A 57 11.17 -9.75 -20.42
N GLY A 58 12.12 -10.68 -20.32
CA GLY A 58 12.08 -11.77 -19.34
C GLY A 58 12.02 -11.26 -17.90
N LEU A 59 12.89 -10.30 -17.55
CA LEU A 59 12.89 -9.66 -16.23
C LEU A 59 11.58 -8.91 -15.94
N CYS A 60 11.07 -8.13 -16.89
CA CYS A 60 9.82 -7.38 -16.73
C CYS A 60 8.63 -8.32 -16.45
N ARG A 61 8.54 -9.44 -17.19
CA ARG A 61 7.51 -10.47 -16.95
C ARG A 61 7.63 -11.10 -15.57
N LEU A 62 8.86 -11.39 -15.13
CA LEU A 62 9.09 -11.96 -13.82
C LEU A 62 8.69 -10.97 -12.70
N LEU A 63 9.06 -9.70 -12.83
CA LEU A 63 8.62 -8.63 -11.92
C LEU A 63 7.09 -8.57 -11.80
N GLY A 64 6.38 -8.58 -12.93
CA GLY A 64 4.92 -8.58 -12.95
C GLY A 64 4.26 -9.87 -12.41
N SER A 65 4.94 -11.02 -12.48
CA SER A 65 4.40 -12.32 -12.07
C SER A 65 4.71 -12.71 -10.61
N THR A 66 5.69 -12.08 -9.97
CA THR A 66 6.20 -12.47 -8.65
C THR A 66 5.35 -11.96 -7.47
N GLY A 67 4.20 -11.34 -7.75
CA GLY A 67 3.30 -10.81 -6.71
C GLY A 67 3.83 -9.56 -6.01
N SER A 68 4.98 -9.03 -6.45
CA SER A 68 5.47 -7.71 -6.06
C SER A 68 4.63 -6.66 -6.80
N ALA A 69 3.89 -5.81 -6.08
CA ALA A 69 3.08 -4.74 -6.67
C ALA A 69 3.92 -3.53 -7.14
N VAL A 70 5.23 -3.73 -7.33
CA VAL A 70 6.15 -2.67 -7.75
C VAL A 70 5.90 -2.35 -9.22
N PRO A 71 5.67 -1.08 -9.57
CA PRO A 71 5.49 -0.69 -10.96
C PRO A 71 6.78 -0.88 -11.76
N VAL A 72 6.64 -1.37 -12.99
CA VAL A 72 7.76 -1.71 -13.87
C VAL A 72 7.85 -0.72 -15.03
N VAL A 73 9.00 -0.06 -15.17
CA VAL A 73 9.28 0.87 -16.27
C VAL A 73 10.48 0.35 -17.05
N ALA A 74 10.35 0.23 -18.36
CA ALA A 74 11.50 -0.10 -19.22
C ALA A 74 12.16 1.18 -19.75
N VAL A 75 13.48 1.23 -19.70
CA VAL A 75 14.29 2.25 -20.38
C VAL A 75 14.80 1.66 -21.69
N LEU A 76 14.37 2.23 -22.81
CA LEU A 76 14.53 1.66 -24.15
C LEU A 76 15.17 2.68 -25.09
N THR A 77 15.79 2.21 -26.17
CA THR A 77 16.13 3.09 -27.30
C THR A 77 14.89 3.30 -28.18
N GLU A 78 14.88 4.34 -29.02
CA GLU A 78 13.79 4.59 -29.97
C GLU A 78 13.54 3.38 -30.89
N GLY A 79 14.61 2.75 -31.39
CA GLY A 79 14.50 1.54 -32.21
C GLY A 79 13.99 0.32 -31.44
N GLY A 80 14.17 0.27 -30.12
CA GLY A 80 13.68 -0.81 -29.27
C GLY A 80 12.18 -0.78 -29.02
N LEU A 81 11.52 0.36 -29.24
CA LEU A 81 10.07 0.53 -29.02
C LEU A 81 9.23 -0.45 -29.84
N VAL A 82 9.70 -0.85 -31.02
CA VAL A 82 9.00 -1.81 -31.90
C VAL A 82 8.81 -3.18 -31.26
N ALA A 83 9.64 -3.54 -30.28
CA ALA A 83 9.57 -4.82 -29.58
C ALA A 83 8.57 -4.82 -28.41
N VAL A 84 8.13 -3.64 -27.96
CA VAL A 84 7.25 -3.48 -26.79
C VAL A 84 5.82 -3.86 -27.14
N ASN A 85 5.23 -4.71 -26.31
CA ASN A 85 3.83 -5.10 -26.39
C ASN A 85 3.29 -5.50 -25.01
N ALA A 86 2.00 -5.84 -24.92
CA ALA A 86 1.33 -6.18 -23.67
C ALA A 86 2.00 -7.33 -22.89
N ASP A 87 2.68 -8.26 -23.57
CA ASP A 87 3.33 -9.40 -22.92
C ASP A 87 4.53 -9.01 -22.05
N TRP A 88 5.04 -7.78 -22.17
CA TRP A 88 6.13 -7.31 -21.32
C TRP A 88 5.68 -7.01 -19.89
N GLY A 89 4.40 -6.70 -19.68
CA GLY A 89 3.87 -6.32 -18.37
C GLY A 89 4.46 -5.01 -17.82
N LEU A 90 4.66 -4.01 -18.69
CA LEU A 90 5.18 -2.70 -18.30
C LEU A 90 4.05 -1.75 -17.90
N ASP A 91 4.32 -0.87 -16.95
CA ASP A 91 3.44 0.21 -16.55
C ASP A 91 3.75 1.55 -17.24
N ASP A 92 5.01 1.74 -17.65
CA ASP A 92 5.45 2.89 -18.44
C ASP A 92 6.74 2.56 -19.22
N ILE A 93 7.11 3.44 -20.14
CA ILE A 93 8.34 3.37 -20.92
C ILE A 93 9.05 4.73 -20.91
N LEU A 94 10.37 4.72 -20.83
CA LEU A 94 11.20 5.92 -20.89
C LEU A 94 12.30 5.73 -21.94
N LEU A 95 12.70 6.85 -22.56
CA LEU A 95 13.88 6.89 -23.41
C LEU A 95 15.03 7.55 -22.62
N PRO A 96 16.30 7.22 -22.89
CA PRO A 96 17.44 7.87 -22.24
C PRO A 96 17.45 9.40 -22.39
N GLY A 97 16.85 9.91 -23.47
CA GLY A 97 16.71 11.34 -23.74
C GLY A 97 15.52 12.03 -23.07
N THR A 98 14.69 11.31 -22.31
CA THR A 98 13.54 11.92 -21.61
C THR A 98 14.05 12.91 -20.56
N GLY A 99 13.58 14.15 -20.63
CA GLY A 99 14.04 15.23 -19.75
C GLY A 99 13.58 15.05 -18.28
N PRO A 100 14.26 15.70 -17.32
CA PRO A 100 14.02 15.50 -15.88
C PRO A 100 12.59 15.82 -15.45
N ALA A 101 11.98 16.89 -15.98
CA ALA A 101 10.61 17.25 -15.65
C ALA A 101 9.59 16.19 -16.12
N GLU A 102 9.83 15.57 -17.28
CA GLU A 102 8.96 14.51 -17.80
C GLU A 102 9.16 13.19 -17.04
N VAL A 103 10.41 12.80 -16.77
CA VAL A 103 10.72 11.63 -15.94
C VAL A 103 10.04 11.77 -14.58
N ASP A 104 10.23 12.89 -13.89
CA ASP A 104 9.64 13.12 -12.57
C ASP A 104 8.10 13.08 -12.60
N ALA A 105 7.47 13.71 -13.60
CA ALA A 105 6.02 13.69 -13.75
C ALA A 105 5.49 12.27 -13.99
N ARG A 106 6.11 11.49 -14.88
CA ARG A 106 5.71 10.11 -15.18
C ARG A 106 5.87 9.20 -13.97
N LEU A 107 7.01 9.26 -13.27
CA LEU A 107 7.22 8.46 -12.05
C LEU A 107 6.19 8.82 -10.96
N ARG A 108 5.88 10.11 -10.77
CA ARG A 108 4.83 10.53 -9.82
C ARG A 108 3.43 10.03 -10.22
N LEU A 109 3.07 10.12 -11.50
CA LEU A 109 1.78 9.64 -12.02
C LEU A 109 1.66 8.12 -11.90
N LEU A 110 2.76 7.42 -12.14
CA LEU A 110 2.85 5.98 -11.99
C LEU A 110 2.58 5.56 -10.54
N LEU A 111 3.24 6.21 -9.57
CA LEU A 111 2.97 5.94 -8.15
C LEU A 111 1.59 6.37 -7.69
N ALA A 112 1.01 7.44 -8.25
CA ALA A 112 -0.36 7.83 -7.94
C ALA A 112 -1.36 6.74 -8.37
N ARG A 113 -1.09 6.07 -9.51
CA ARG A 113 -1.86 4.92 -10.00
C ARG A 113 -1.68 3.69 -9.12
N SER A 114 -0.48 3.46 -8.60
CA SER A 114 -0.16 2.31 -7.73
C SER A 114 -0.49 2.52 -6.24
N GLY A 115 -0.60 3.78 -5.80
CA GLY A 115 -0.80 4.20 -4.41
C GLY A 115 -2.19 4.72 -4.05
N GLY A 116 -3.19 4.56 -4.93
CA GLY A 116 -4.59 4.77 -4.58
C GLY A 116 -5.12 6.20 -4.77
N VAL A 117 -4.96 6.79 -5.95
CA VAL A 117 -5.98 7.69 -6.51
C VAL A 117 -6.27 7.33 -7.97
N ALA A 118 -7.45 6.73 -8.18
CA ALA A 118 -8.17 6.53 -9.44
C ALA A 118 -7.79 5.33 -10.35
N SER A 119 -8.11 4.09 -9.91
CA SER A 119 -9.19 3.24 -10.48
C SER A 119 -9.19 1.84 -9.83
N PRO A 120 -10.36 1.16 -9.72
CA PRO A 120 -10.65 0.22 -8.64
C PRO A 120 -10.48 -1.26 -9.00
N GLU A 121 -9.33 -1.72 -9.53
CA GLU A 121 -9.21 -3.15 -9.93
C GLU A 121 -7.85 -3.86 -9.70
N ALA A 122 -6.79 -3.25 -9.15
CA ALA A 122 -5.46 -3.91 -9.18
C ALA A 122 -4.61 -3.89 -7.88
N SER A 123 -5.22 -3.80 -6.71
CA SER A 123 -4.66 -4.54 -5.56
C SER A 123 -5.81 -4.90 -4.63
N GLY A 124 -6.10 -6.20 -4.52
CA GLY A 124 -7.19 -6.69 -3.69
C GLY A 124 -7.03 -6.38 -2.20
N LYS A 125 -6.07 -5.56 -1.76
CA LYS A 125 -5.85 -5.24 -0.34
C LYS A 125 -6.29 -3.81 -0.02
N ILE A 126 -7.39 -3.68 0.70
CA ILE A 126 -7.91 -2.41 1.23
C ILE A 126 -7.47 -2.28 2.69
N THR A 127 -6.84 -1.16 3.05
CA THR A 127 -6.40 -0.90 4.43
C THR A 127 -7.13 0.31 5.02
N LEU A 128 -7.72 0.15 6.21
CA LEU A 128 -8.40 1.21 6.96
C LEU A 128 -7.97 1.16 8.43
N GLY A 129 -6.93 1.91 8.78
CA GLY A 129 -6.31 1.81 10.09
C GLY A 129 -5.70 0.43 10.31
N GLU A 130 -6.16 -0.28 11.33
CA GLU A 130 -5.69 -1.65 11.64
C GLU A 130 -6.53 -2.74 10.97
N LEU A 131 -7.55 -2.36 10.19
CA LEU A 131 -8.34 -3.27 9.36
C LEU A 131 -7.66 -3.43 8.00
N VAL A 132 -7.43 -4.69 7.60
CA VAL A 132 -6.92 -5.07 6.29
C VAL A 132 -7.92 -6.03 5.66
N ILE A 133 -8.40 -5.72 4.45
CA ILE A 133 -9.33 -6.55 3.69
C ILE A 133 -8.61 -7.01 2.43
N ASP A 134 -8.54 -8.32 2.22
CA ASP A 134 -7.99 -8.96 1.05
C ASP A 134 -9.15 -9.57 0.21
N GLU A 135 -9.51 -8.87 -0.85
CA GLU A 135 -10.52 -9.22 -1.85
C GLU A 135 -10.15 -10.47 -2.65
N GLY A 136 -8.87 -10.69 -2.95
CA GLY A 136 -8.42 -11.88 -3.68
C GLY A 136 -8.67 -13.17 -2.89
N THR A 137 -8.56 -13.09 -1.57
CA THR A 137 -8.77 -14.23 -0.66
C THR A 137 -10.12 -14.20 0.07
N TYR A 138 -10.94 -13.17 -0.14
CA TYR A 138 -12.17 -12.92 0.62
C TYR A 138 -11.95 -12.94 2.14
N THR A 139 -10.81 -12.41 2.61
CA THR A 139 -10.48 -12.37 4.04
C THR A 139 -10.40 -10.94 4.57
N ALA A 140 -10.85 -10.72 5.80
CA ALA A 140 -10.63 -9.47 6.51
C ALA A 140 -9.88 -9.77 7.81
N ARG A 141 -8.89 -8.95 8.15
CA ARG A 141 -8.10 -9.06 9.37
C ARG A 141 -8.13 -7.75 10.12
N LEU A 142 -8.29 -7.83 11.43
CA LEU A 142 -8.18 -6.69 12.34
C LEU A 142 -7.00 -6.94 13.29
N ARG A 143 -6.01 -6.06 13.29
CA ARG A 143 -4.75 -6.24 14.04
C ARG A 143 -4.06 -7.58 13.73
N GLY A 144 -4.10 -7.97 12.46
CA GLY A 144 -3.56 -9.24 11.98
C GLY A 144 -4.40 -10.48 12.29
N ARG A 145 -5.46 -10.38 13.10
CA ARG A 145 -6.37 -11.51 13.42
C ARG A 145 -7.51 -11.60 12.40
N PRO A 146 -7.81 -12.77 11.83
CA PRO A 146 -8.90 -12.94 10.88
C PRO A 146 -10.26 -12.67 11.54
N LEU A 147 -11.13 -11.96 10.82
CA LEU A 147 -12.54 -11.78 11.16
C LEU A 147 -13.35 -12.89 10.50
N ASP A 148 -14.16 -13.60 11.29
CA ASP A 148 -15.11 -14.58 10.78
C ASP A 148 -16.34 -13.86 10.22
N LEU A 149 -16.31 -13.51 8.93
CA LEU A 149 -17.38 -12.76 8.24
C LEU A 149 -18.16 -13.69 7.30
N THR A 150 -19.48 -13.54 7.28
CA THR A 150 -20.28 -14.09 6.17
C THR A 150 -19.99 -13.31 4.89
N TYR A 151 -20.30 -13.90 3.73
CA TYR A 151 -20.07 -13.27 2.42
C TYR A 151 -20.65 -11.85 2.33
N LYS A 152 -21.90 -11.62 2.76
CA LYS A 152 -22.52 -10.29 2.70
C LYS A 152 -22.01 -9.31 3.74
N GLU A 153 -21.54 -9.78 4.89
CA GLU A 153 -20.84 -8.93 5.86
C GLU A 153 -19.48 -8.48 5.28
N PHE A 154 -18.74 -9.40 4.66
CA PHE A 154 -17.49 -9.10 3.97
C PHE A 154 -17.72 -8.07 2.85
N GLU A 155 -18.66 -8.32 1.93
CA GLU A 155 -18.94 -7.40 0.81
C GLU A 155 -19.39 -6.01 1.29
N LEU A 156 -20.20 -5.93 2.34
CA LEU A 156 -20.61 -4.66 2.93
C LEU A 156 -19.43 -3.91 3.55
N LEU A 157 -18.57 -4.61 4.30
CA LEU A 157 -17.38 -4.03 4.91
C LEU A 157 -16.39 -3.56 3.84
N LYS A 158 -16.16 -4.38 2.81
CA LYS A 158 -15.34 -4.08 1.63
C LYS A 158 -15.83 -2.81 0.94
N TYR A 159 -17.11 -2.77 0.60
CA TYR A 159 -17.70 -1.65 -0.12
C TYR A 159 -17.57 -0.33 0.66
N LEU A 160 -17.84 -0.36 1.97
CA LEU A 160 -17.66 0.82 2.82
C LEU A 160 -16.19 1.24 2.93
N ALA A 161 -15.26 0.29 3.08
CA ALA A 161 -13.83 0.55 3.24
C ALA A 161 -13.19 1.10 1.94
N GLN A 162 -13.54 0.56 0.77
CA GLN A 162 -13.13 1.08 -0.54
C GLN A 162 -13.50 2.56 -0.71
N HIS A 163 -14.61 2.97 -0.10
CA HIS A 163 -15.16 4.32 -0.20
C HIS A 163 -15.08 5.09 1.15
N ALA A 164 -14.01 4.87 1.92
CA ALA A 164 -13.88 5.44 3.26
C ALA A 164 -14.01 6.98 3.28
N GLY A 165 -14.91 7.47 4.13
CA GLY A 165 -15.28 8.87 4.25
C GLY A 165 -16.59 9.24 3.54
N ARG A 166 -17.01 8.49 2.50
CA ARG A 166 -18.26 8.73 1.77
C ARG A 166 -19.46 8.16 2.52
N VAL A 167 -20.56 8.91 2.54
CA VAL A 167 -21.84 8.47 3.11
C VAL A 167 -22.68 7.80 2.04
N PHE A 168 -23.20 6.61 2.35
CA PHE A 168 -24.16 5.90 1.52
C PHE A 168 -25.49 5.76 2.23
N THR A 169 -26.58 5.92 1.47
CA THR A 169 -27.92 5.63 1.98
C THR A 169 -28.12 4.13 2.13
N ARG A 170 -29.09 3.72 2.96
CA ARG A 170 -29.42 2.29 3.11
C ARG A 170 -29.88 1.66 1.80
N ALA A 171 -30.60 2.39 0.97
CA ALA A 171 -31.05 1.91 -0.34
C ALA A 171 -29.85 1.69 -1.28
N GLN A 172 -28.90 2.62 -1.31
CA GLN A 172 -27.66 2.47 -2.08
C GLN A 172 -26.86 1.24 -1.60
N LEU A 173 -26.63 1.11 -0.30
CA LEU A 173 -25.88 -0.05 0.22
C LEU A 173 -26.58 -1.39 -0.06
N LEU A 174 -27.92 -1.40 -0.01
CA LEU A 174 -28.69 -2.58 -0.35
C LEU A 174 -28.47 -2.97 -1.82
N GLN A 175 -28.63 -2.02 -2.74
CA GLN A 175 -28.48 -2.22 -4.17
C GLN A 175 -27.06 -2.65 -4.57
N GLU A 176 -26.05 -2.00 -4.01
CA GLU A 176 -24.65 -2.23 -4.38
C GLU A 176 -24.10 -3.55 -3.83
N VAL A 177 -24.53 -3.97 -2.64
CA VAL A 177 -24.01 -5.18 -1.98
C VAL A 177 -24.90 -6.40 -2.24
N TRP A 178 -26.22 -6.24 -2.37
CA TRP A 178 -27.15 -7.35 -2.64
C TRP A 178 -27.59 -7.45 -4.09
N GLY A 179 -27.42 -6.41 -4.90
CA GLY A 179 -27.86 -6.35 -6.29
C GLY A 179 -29.25 -5.74 -6.46
N TYR A 180 -29.55 -5.30 -7.68
CA TYR A 180 -30.82 -4.65 -8.06
C TYR A 180 -32.04 -5.57 -7.95
N ASP A 181 -31.83 -6.89 -8.09
CA ASP A 181 -32.90 -7.90 -8.08
C ASP A 181 -33.22 -8.42 -6.66
N PHE A 182 -32.62 -7.84 -5.61
CA PHE A 182 -32.87 -8.27 -4.23
C PHE A 182 -34.16 -7.67 -3.67
N PHE A 183 -35.19 -8.51 -3.51
CA PHE A 183 -36.52 -8.13 -2.98
C PHE A 183 -36.58 -7.96 -1.44
N GLY A 184 -35.52 -7.44 -0.81
CA GLY A 184 -35.48 -7.20 0.64
C GLY A 184 -35.63 -5.72 1.02
N GLY A 185 -35.95 -5.46 2.29
CA GLY A 185 -36.04 -4.10 2.83
C GLY A 185 -34.68 -3.52 3.26
N THR A 186 -34.57 -2.19 3.34
CA THR A 186 -33.37 -1.47 3.81
C THR A 186 -32.92 -1.85 5.24
N ARG A 187 -33.82 -2.44 6.05
CA ARG A 187 -33.50 -3.00 7.37
C ARG A 187 -32.48 -4.13 7.31
N THR A 188 -32.34 -4.82 6.18
CA THR A 188 -31.31 -5.84 5.98
C THR A 188 -29.92 -5.25 6.17
N VAL A 189 -29.67 -4.04 5.66
CA VAL A 189 -28.39 -3.33 5.83
C VAL A 189 -28.12 -3.06 7.31
N ASP A 190 -29.12 -2.58 8.05
CA ASP A 190 -28.97 -2.27 9.48
C ASP A 190 -28.58 -3.52 10.30
N VAL A 191 -29.19 -4.66 10.01
CA VAL A 191 -28.86 -5.95 10.66
C VAL A 191 -27.41 -6.35 10.39
N HIS A 192 -26.94 -6.23 9.14
CA HIS A 192 -25.57 -6.59 8.78
C HIS A 192 -24.55 -5.62 9.36
N VAL A 193 -24.85 -4.31 9.42
CA VAL A 193 -24.00 -3.33 10.11
C VAL A 193 -23.90 -3.65 11.61
N ARG A 194 -25.01 -4.01 12.26
CA ARG A 194 -24.98 -4.38 13.68
C ARG A 194 -24.10 -5.61 13.92
N ARG A 195 -24.21 -6.65 13.08
CA ARG A 195 -23.36 -7.85 13.18
C ARG A 195 -21.90 -7.55 12.90
N LEU A 196 -21.62 -6.75 11.87
CA LEU A 196 -20.26 -6.29 11.57
C LEU A 196 -19.63 -5.56 12.75
N ARG A 197 -20.33 -4.61 13.37
CA ARG A 197 -19.83 -3.91 14.57
C ARG A 197 -19.53 -4.87 15.72
N ALA A 198 -20.40 -5.84 15.96
CA ALA A 198 -20.16 -6.87 16.98
C ALA A 198 -18.90 -7.70 16.70
N LYS A 199 -18.64 -8.02 15.42
CA LYS A 199 -17.45 -8.77 14.99
C LYS A 199 -16.16 -7.93 14.98
N LEU A 200 -16.26 -6.62 14.71
CA LEU A 200 -15.14 -5.66 14.81
C LEU A 200 -14.74 -5.38 16.26
N GLY A 201 -15.67 -5.53 17.21
CA GLY A 201 -15.45 -5.25 18.62
C GLY A 201 -15.65 -3.79 18.99
N THR A 202 -15.81 -3.51 20.28
CA THR A 202 -16.16 -2.19 20.83
C THR A 202 -15.12 -1.10 20.52
N GLU A 203 -13.85 -1.47 20.37
CA GLU A 203 -12.78 -0.54 20.02
C GLU A 203 -12.88 -0.06 18.56
N TYR A 204 -13.46 -0.88 17.67
CA TYR A 204 -13.45 -0.64 16.22
C TYR A 204 -14.85 -0.55 15.61
N GLU A 205 -15.91 -0.66 16.39
CA GLU A 205 -17.29 -0.49 15.87
C GLU A 205 -17.53 0.90 15.27
N SER A 206 -16.75 1.90 15.70
CA SER A 206 -16.77 3.26 15.17
C SER A 206 -16.16 3.39 13.78
N LEU A 207 -15.41 2.38 13.29
CA LEU A 207 -14.97 2.31 11.89
C LEU A 207 -16.14 2.36 10.92
N ILE A 208 -17.32 1.86 11.32
CA ILE A 208 -18.56 2.08 10.59
C ILE A 208 -19.34 3.16 11.33
N GLY A 209 -19.39 4.36 10.78
CA GLY A 209 -20.15 5.48 11.32
C GLY A 209 -21.61 5.48 10.88
N THR A 210 -22.54 5.85 11.78
CA THR A 210 -23.95 6.07 11.43
C THR A 210 -24.19 7.55 11.17
N VAL A 211 -24.79 7.87 10.02
CA VAL A 211 -25.37 9.18 9.74
C VAL A 211 -26.89 9.07 9.94
N ARG A 212 -27.40 9.68 11.02
CA ARG A 212 -28.81 9.59 11.41
C ARG A 212 -29.72 9.95 10.25
N ASN A 213 -30.78 9.16 10.04
CA ASN A 213 -31.76 9.29 8.96
C ASN A 213 -31.21 9.17 7.52
N VAL A 214 -29.91 8.91 7.33
CA VAL A 214 -29.29 8.79 5.99
C VAL A 214 -28.79 7.36 5.76
N GLY A 215 -27.80 6.91 6.54
CA GLY A 215 -27.18 5.62 6.33
C GLY A 215 -25.83 5.49 7.03
N TYR A 216 -24.82 4.99 6.31
CA TYR A 216 -23.55 4.56 6.90
C TYR A 216 -22.35 5.05 6.08
N LYS A 217 -21.20 5.13 6.74
CA LYS A 217 -19.90 5.41 6.13
C LYS A 217 -18.80 4.63 6.85
N ALA A 218 -17.71 4.30 6.16
CA ALA A 218 -16.47 3.99 6.87
C ALA A 218 -15.78 5.27 7.34
N VAL A 219 -15.29 5.28 8.59
CA VAL A 219 -14.58 6.39 9.20
C VAL A 219 -13.10 6.08 9.19
N ARG A 220 -12.28 7.00 8.65
CA ARG A 220 -10.83 6.88 8.73
C ARG A 220 -10.41 7.17 10.17
N PRO A 221 -9.74 6.23 10.88
CA PRO A 221 -9.25 6.51 12.22
C PRO A 221 -8.27 7.69 12.17
N THR A 222 -8.49 8.69 13.01
CA THR A 222 -7.54 9.80 13.17
C THR A 222 -6.29 9.24 13.83
N ARG A 223 -5.12 9.45 13.21
CA ARG A 223 -3.84 9.14 13.87
C ARG A 223 -3.70 10.06 15.07
N SER A 224 -4.10 9.58 16.25
CA SER A 224 -3.86 10.29 17.50
C SER A 224 -2.34 10.33 17.70
N LYS A 225 -1.74 11.52 17.60
CA LYS A 225 -0.42 11.77 18.19
C LYS A 225 -0.60 11.69 19.70
N ASN A 226 -0.41 10.51 20.28
CA ASN A 226 -0.16 10.36 21.72
C ASN A 226 0.55 9.04 21.98
N GLY A 227 1.88 9.12 22.00
CA GLY A 227 2.77 8.14 22.59
C GLY A 227 3.69 8.91 23.54
N THR A 228 3.20 9.10 24.75
CA THR A 228 3.84 9.71 25.91
C THR A 228 5.23 9.08 26.11
N ALA A 229 6.26 9.92 26.19
CA ALA A 229 7.56 9.50 26.72
C ALA A 229 7.34 8.97 28.14
N ALA A 230 7.83 7.75 28.40
CA ALA A 230 7.85 7.19 29.74
C ALA A 230 8.66 8.12 30.66
N PRO A 231 8.23 8.35 31.92
CA PRO A 231 9.06 9.10 32.86
C PRO A 231 10.32 8.28 33.15
N ILE A 232 11.47 8.89 32.91
CA ILE A 232 12.77 8.37 33.35
C ILE A 232 12.71 8.34 34.87
N ARG A 233 12.74 7.14 35.47
CA ARG A 233 13.03 6.99 36.90
C ARG A 233 14.52 7.32 37.07
N PHE A 234 14.80 8.40 37.80
CA PHE A 234 16.10 8.59 38.41
C PHE A 234 16.13 7.64 39.62
N GLU A 235 17.03 6.67 39.59
CA GLU A 235 17.44 5.97 40.81
C GLU A 235 18.36 6.93 41.56
N ASP A 236 17.86 7.48 42.67
CA ASP A 236 18.68 8.15 43.67
C ASP A 236 19.56 7.07 44.33
N ASP A 237 20.85 7.08 44.02
CA ASP A 237 21.87 6.37 44.78
C ASP A 237 22.01 7.08 46.15
N ASP A 238 21.26 6.61 47.14
CA ASP A 238 21.51 6.91 48.55
C ASP A 238 22.82 6.25 48.98
N VAL A 239 23.91 7.03 48.96
CA VAL A 239 25.19 6.67 49.55
C VAL A 239 25.11 6.96 51.06
N ASP A 240 24.88 5.92 51.85
CA ASP A 240 24.93 5.99 53.31
C ASP A 240 26.34 6.38 53.78
N TYR A 241 26.44 7.50 54.50
CA TYR A 241 27.64 7.97 55.17
C TYR A 241 27.71 7.29 56.55
N GLU A 242 28.66 6.38 56.75
CA GLU A 242 29.00 5.85 58.08
C GLU A 242 29.45 6.98 59.00
N ALA A 243 28.67 7.26 60.05
CA ALA A 243 29.10 8.06 61.18
C ALA A 243 29.59 7.13 62.30
N ALA A 244 30.91 7.09 62.46
CA ALA A 244 31.57 6.53 63.63
C ALA A 244 31.46 7.51 64.82
N ASP A 245 30.83 7.06 65.91
CA ASP A 245 31.14 7.36 67.32
C ASP A 245 30.28 6.38 68.15
N GLY A 246 30.73 5.59 69.11
CA GLY A 246 31.81 5.76 70.07
C GLY A 246 31.28 5.43 71.47
N SER A 247 31.47 4.17 71.89
CA SER A 247 31.79 3.76 73.28
C SER A 247 30.69 3.63 74.37
N VAL A 248 30.94 2.58 75.19
CA VAL A 248 30.54 2.28 76.61
C VAL A 248 29.05 1.98 76.87
N LEU A 249 28.63 0.86 77.48
CA LEU A 249 29.16 -0.03 78.53
C LEU A 249 28.77 -1.49 78.27
#